data_AF-A0A1A8PRP8-F1
#
_entry.id   AF-A0A1A8PRP8-F1
#
_cell.length_a   1.000
_cell.length_b   1.000
_cell.length_c   1.000
_cell.angle_alpha   90.00
_cell.angle_beta   90.00
_cell.angle_gamma   90.00
#
_symmetry.space_group_name_H-M   'P 1'
#
loop_
_entity.id
_entity.type
_entity.pdbx_description
1 polymer ?
#
loop_
_entity_poly.entity_id
_entity_poly.type
_entity_poly.pdbx_seq_one_letter_code
_entity_poly.pdbx_strand_id
1 'polypeptide(L)' 'AVCRHEKPPGPERESLRESVPYAFRNSVFERTVCIIDCFEIFLEKPSNLLASAQCYSAYKSHHTMKYLIAITPQGS' A
#
# COMPACT_ATOMS: atom_id res chain seq x y z
N ALA A 1 1.03 3.91 -13.09
CA ALA A 1 1.24 4.99 -12.13
C ALA A 1 0.83 4.49 -10.75
N VAL A 2 1.49 4.93 -9.67
CA VAL A 2 1.08 4.60 -8.29
C VAL A 2 0.22 5.73 -7.77
N CYS A 3 -1.01 5.44 -7.38
CA CYS A 3 -1.86 6.39 -6.69
C CYS A 3 -1.39 6.52 -5.24
N ARG A 4 -0.94 7.73 -4.88
CA ARG A 4 -0.60 8.08 -3.51
C ARG A 4 -1.77 8.87 -2.93
N HIS A 5 -2.44 8.30 -1.93
CA HIS A 5 -3.29 9.11 -1.07
C HIS A 5 -2.40 9.86 -0.07
N GLU A 6 -2.86 11.04 0.39
CA GLU A 6 -2.20 11.76 1.47
C GLU A 6 -2.06 10.84 2.68
N LYS A 7 -0.86 10.76 3.24
CA LYS A 7 -0.57 9.94 4.40
C LYS A 7 -1.21 10.60 5.62
N PRO A 8 -2.21 9.98 6.28
CA PRO A 8 -2.73 10.50 7.54
C PRO A 8 -1.63 10.46 8.62
N PRO A 9 -1.74 11.27 9.69
CA PRO A 9 -0.86 11.15 10.85
C PRO A 9 -0.90 9.70 11.35
N GLY A 10 0.28 9.11 11.52
CA GLY A 10 0.39 7.72 11.99
C GLY A 10 0.01 7.61 13.47
N PRO A 11 -0.45 6.43 13.93
CA PRO A 11 -0.76 6.20 15.33
C PRO A 11 0.50 6.28 16.22
N GLU A 12 0.30 6.66 17.48
CA GLU A 12 1.37 6.66 18.47
C GLU A 12 1.92 5.24 18.71
N ARG A 13 3.21 5.18 19.04
CA ARG A 13 3.93 3.91 19.12
C ARG A 13 3.43 3.03 20.25
N GLU A 14 3.05 3.62 21.38
CA GLU A 14 2.42 2.93 22.50
C GLU A 14 1.11 2.26 22.08
N SER A 15 0.20 3.02 21.45
CA SER A 15 -1.10 2.53 21.01
C SER A 15 -1.00 1.42 19.96
N LEU A 16 0.02 1.47 19.10
CA LEU A 16 0.32 0.40 18.16
C LEU A 16 0.62 -0.90 18.90
N ARG A 17 1.52 -0.88 19.89
CA ARG A 17 2.00 -2.10 20.61
C ARG A 17 0.87 -2.85 21.30
N GLU A 18 -0.13 -2.15 21.83
CA GLU A 18 -1.31 -2.77 22.46
C GLU A 18 -2.15 -3.56 21.45
N SER A 19 -2.32 -2.99 20.25
CA SER A 19 -3.12 -3.58 19.16
C SER A 19 -2.38 -4.60 18.31
N VAL A 20 -1.05 -4.77 18.45
CA VAL A 20 -0.27 -5.74 17.66
C VAL A 20 -0.82 -7.17 17.89
N PRO A 21 -1.21 -7.91 16.82
CA PRO A 21 -1.68 -9.28 16.95
C PRO A 21 -0.60 -10.20 17.53
N TYR A 22 -1.01 -11.23 18.26
CA TYR A 22 -0.08 -12.15 18.93
C TYR A 22 1.01 -12.73 18.00
N ALA A 23 0.67 -13.04 16.74
CA ALA A 23 1.61 -13.55 15.75
C ALA A 23 2.81 -12.61 15.46
N PHE A 24 2.63 -11.31 15.69
CA PHE A 24 3.66 -10.27 15.49
C PHE A 24 4.38 -9.90 16.80
N ARG A 25 3.99 -10.47 17.94
CA ARG A 25 4.64 -10.26 19.25
C ARG A 25 5.85 -11.19 19.44
N ASN A 26 6.78 -11.15 18.50
CA ASN A 26 8.05 -11.87 18.59
C ASN A 26 9.22 -10.93 18.29
N SER A 27 10.44 -11.35 18.64
CA SER A 27 11.64 -10.54 18.49
C SER A 27 11.96 -10.16 17.04
N VAL A 28 11.43 -10.91 16.06
CA VAL A 28 11.62 -10.63 14.63
C VAL A 28 10.73 -9.47 14.17
N PHE A 29 9.49 -9.39 14.66
CA PHE A 29 8.49 -8.41 14.23
C PHE A 29 8.17 -7.31 15.25
N GLU A 30 8.94 -7.19 16.34
CA GLU A 30 8.71 -6.20 17.40
C GLU A 30 8.66 -4.74 16.90
N ARG A 31 9.33 -4.46 15.77
CA ARG A 31 9.39 -3.13 15.16
C ARG A 31 8.39 -2.93 14.01
N THR A 32 7.54 -3.91 13.74
CA THR A 32 6.50 -3.80 12.70
C THR A 32 5.38 -2.87 13.15
N VAL A 33 5.12 -1.82 12.37
CA VAL A 33 4.08 -0.82 12.66
C VAL A 33 2.89 -0.87 11.69
N CYS A 34 3.11 -1.39 10.49
CA CYS A 34 2.07 -1.60 9.48
C CYS A 34 2.49 -2.70 8.51
N ILE A 35 1.52 -3.28 7.82
CA ILE A 35 1.72 -4.15 6.67
C ILE A 35 1.45 -3.30 5.44
N ILE A 36 2.38 -3.32 4.48
CA ILE A 36 2.24 -2.62 3.21
C ILE A 36 1.94 -3.66 2.14
N ASP A 37 0.88 -3.43 1.38
CA ASP A 37 0.51 -4.24 0.24
C ASP A 37 0.23 -3.36 -0.98
N CYS A 38 0.36 -3.95 -2.17
CA CYS A 38 0.01 -3.27 -3.41
C CYS A 38 -0.83 -4.17 -4.32
N PHE A 39 -1.84 -3.57 -4.93
CA PHE A 39 -2.66 -4.25 -5.92
C PHE A 39 -2.83 -3.40 -7.18
N GLU A 40 -3.21 -4.06 -8.27
CA GLU A 40 -3.38 -3.43 -9.57
C GLU A 40 -4.82 -3.54 -10.03
N ILE A 41 -5.36 -2.44 -10.54
CA ILE A 41 -6.67 -2.40 -11.21
C ILE A 41 -6.44 -2.11 -12.69
N PHE A 42 -7.14 -2.82 -13.58
CA PHE A 42 -7.09 -2.53 -15.01
C PHE A 42 -7.67 -1.16 -15.34
N LEU A 43 -7.05 -0.48 -16.29
CA LEU A 43 -7.49 0.79 -16.84
C LEU A 43 -7.70 0.66 -18.34
N GLU A 44 -8.64 1.43 -18.88
CA GLU A 44 -8.65 1.72 -20.31
C GLU A 44 -7.37 2.48 -20.71
N LYS A 45 -6.94 2.32 -21.96
CA LYS A 45 -5.74 2.99 -22.47
C LYS A 45 -5.92 4.51 -22.39
N PRO A 46 -5.07 5.24 -21.64
CA PRO A 46 -5.12 6.69 -21.61
C PRO A 46 -4.82 7.29 -22.99
N SER A 47 -5.57 8.33 -23.38
CA SER A 47 -5.33 9.08 -24.62
C SER A 47 -4.07 9.94 -24.56
N ASN A 48 -3.73 10.45 -23.36
CA ASN A 48 -2.47 11.14 -23.12
C ASN A 48 -1.30 10.14 -23.16
N LEU A 49 -0.33 10.38 -24.04
CA LEU A 49 0.81 9.48 -24.26
C LEU A 49 1.69 9.29 -23.02
N LEU A 50 1.91 10.35 -22.24
CA LEU A 50 2.69 10.28 -21.00
C LEU A 50 1.95 9.42 -19.96
N ALA A 51 0.64 9.64 -19.79
CA ALA A 51 -0.17 8.82 -18.89
C ALA A 51 -0.23 7.36 -19.36
N SER A 52 -0.31 7.13 -20.67
CA SER A 52 -0.30 5.78 -21.27
C SER A 52 1.00 5.04 -20.97
N ALA A 53 2.14 5.70 -21.15
CA ALA A 53 3.46 5.13 -20.81
C ALA A 53 3.60 4.86 -19.30
N GLN A 54 3.08 5.77 -18.45
CA GLN A 54 3.16 5.62 -16.99
C GLN A 54 2.25 4.54 -16.42
N CYS A 55 1.11 4.25 -17.07
CA CYS A 55 0.14 3.27 -16.60
C CYS A 55 0.35 1.88 -17.18
N TYR A 56 1.24 1.68 -18.16
CA TYR A 56 1.47 0.35 -18.71
C TYR A 56 2.19 -0.57 -17.70
N SER A 57 1.59 -1.72 -17.40
CA SER A 57 2.16 -2.76 -16.55
C SER A 57 2.65 -3.89 -17.42
N ALA A 58 3.97 -4.01 -17.57
CA ALA A 58 4.60 -5.08 -18.35
C ALA A 58 4.24 -6.48 -17.79
N TYR A 59 4.09 -6.60 -16.47
CA TYR A 59 3.69 -7.85 -15.82
C TYR A 59 2.29 -8.31 -16.23
N LYS A 60 1.35 -7.37 -16.42
CA LYS A 60 -0.05 -7.68 -16.79
C LYS A 60 -0.31 -7.52 -18.29
N SER A 61 0.69 -7.09 -19.06
CA SER A 61 0.56 -6.70 -20.47
C SER A 61 -0.61 -5.74 -20.74
N HIS A 62 -0.94 -4.88 -19.77
CA HIS A 62 -2.11 -4.01 -19.80
C HIS A 62 -1.84 -2.70 -19.06
N HIS A 63 -2.61 -1.66 -19.36
CA HIS A 63 -2.65 -0.45 -18.54
C HIS A 63 -3.30 -0.75 -17.19
N THR A 64 -2.60 -0.44 -16.10
CA THR A 64 -3.10 -0.59 -14.73
C THR A 64 -2.79 0.63 -13.87
N MET A 65 -3.64 0.81 -12.88
CA MET A 65 -3.38 1.69 -11.74
C MET A 65 -2.87 0.84 -10.60
N LYS A 66 -1.74 1.24 -9.99
CA LYS A 66 -1.22 0.57 -8.81
C LYS A 66 -1.65 1.34 -7.57
N TYR A 67 -2.24 0.64 -6.62
CA TYR A 67 -2.60 1.19 -5.32
C TYR A 67 -1.66 0.62 -4.28
N LEU A 68 -1.11 1.49 -3.43
CA LEU A 68 -0.30 1.12 -2.29
C LEU A 68 -1.14 1.36 -1.03
N ILE A 69 -1.40 0.31 -0.26
CA ILE A 69 -2.13 0.40 1.01
C ILE A 69 -1.17 0.04 2.13
N ALA A 70 -1.24 0.80 3.22
CA ALA A 70 -0.64 0.44 4.49
C ALA A 70 -1.76 0.20 5.50
N ILE A 71 -1.72 -0.92 6.21
CA ILE A 71 -2.68 -1.27 7.25
C ILE A 71 -1.94 -1.37 8.58
N THR A 72 -2.37 -0.58 9.55
CA THR A 72 -1.89 -0.70 10.93
C THR A 72 -2.68 -1.77 11.69
N PRO A 73 -2.15 -2.34 12.78
CA PRO A 73 -2.90 -3.25 13.66
C PRO A 73 -4.25 -2.72 14.17
N GLN A 74 -4.43 -1.39 14.18
CA GLN A 74 -5.66 -0.71 14.58
C GLN A 74 -6.72 -0.67 13.46
N GLY A 75 -6.39 -1.13 12.26
CA GLY A 75 -7.29 -1.15 11.10
C GLY A 75 -7.36 0.17 10.33
N SER A 76 -6.50 1.14 10.65
CA SER A 76 -6.33 2.41 9.94
C SER A 76 -5.08 2.46 9.07
#